data_AF-A0AAV4XGT9-F1
#
_entry.id   AF-A0AAV4XGT9-F1
#
_cell.length_a   1.000
_cell.length_b   1.000
_cell.length_c   1.000
_cell.angle_alpha   90.00
_cell.angle_beta   90.00
_cell.angle_gamma   90.00
#
_symmetry.space_group_name_H-M   'P 1'
#
loop_
_entity.id
_entity.type
_entity.pdbx_description
1 polymer ?
#
loop_
_entity_poly.entity_id
_entity_poly.type
_entity_poly.pdbx_seq_one_letter_code
_entity_poly.pdbx_strand_id
1 'polypeptide(L)'
;MSLSNDRMNDNDDKTLPTSIMMNLHRRSIKSFRVLRSTLNGNLKGKEITPEERKIIIKLRNEGKTLREIGKIVGRTHSSIQRVINNCTSSKSIISKRRSGRRSKLTACEKRHVFKSVSLKSTYKCLSDCK
;
A
#
# COMPACT_ATOMS: atom_id res chain seq x y z
N MET A 1 57.42 35.75 49.11
CA MET A 1 55.97 36.00 48.94
C MET A 1 55.42 34.90 48.07
N SER A 2 54.62 34.04 48.69
CA SER A 2 53.82 32.97 48.11
C SER A 2 52.63 33.54 47.35
N LEU A 3 52.42 33.16 46.09
CA LEU A 3 51.11 33.14 45.45
C LEU A 3 51.02 31.93 44.51
N SER A 4 50.29 30.93 45.00
CA SER A 4 49.84 29.74 44.30
C SER A 4 48.83 30.12 43.21
N ASN A 5 49.04 29.68 41.97
CA ASN A 5 48.01 29.72 40.93
C ASN A 5 47.51 28.28 40.69
N ASP A 6 46.61 27.85 41.57
CA ASP A 6 45.72 26.73 41.31
C ASP A 6 44.44 27.27 40.65
N ARG A 7 44.08 26.73 39.49
CA ARG A 7 42.70 26.34 39.12
C ARG A 7 42.69 25.70 37.74
N MET A 8 42.76 24.38 37.75
CA MET A 8 42.31 23.55 36.65
C MET A 8 40.86 23.91 36.30
N ASN A 9 40.60 24.11 35.01
CA ASN A 9 39.24 24.20 34.45
C ASN A 9 39.05 22.98 33.55
N ASP A 10 39.08 21.79 34.17
CA ASP A 10 38.47 20.62 33.58
C ASP A 10 36.95 20.81 33.71
N ASN A 11 36.38 21.45 32.71
CA ASN A 11 34.96 21.28 32.44
C ASN A 11 34.80 19.86 31.91
N ASP A 12 34.81 18.89 32.82
CA ASP A 12 34.24 17.58 32.62
C ASP A 12 32.75 17.79 32.31
N ASP A 13 32.53 18.00 31.02
CA ASP A 13 31.51 17.37 30.22
C ASP A 13 30.41 16.72 31.07
N LYS A 14 29.40 17.53 31.40
CA LYS A 14 28.10 17.04 31.87
C LYS A 14 27.39 16.35 30.70
N THR A 15 27.99 15.29 30.18
CA THR A 15 27.29 14.25 29.43
C THR A 15 26.36 13.57 30.41
N LEU A 16 25.13 14.10 30.48
CA LEU A 16 24.03 13.45 31.17
C LEU A 16 24.02 11.96 30.78
N PRO A 17 23.88 11.04 31.75
CA PRO A 17 23.98 9.62 31.48
C PRO A 17 22.98 9.26 30.39
N THR A 18 23.52 8.78 29.27
CA THR A 18 22.80 8.32 28.06
C THR A 18 21.63 7.38 28.37
N SER A 19 21.64 6.75 29.55
CA SER A 19 20.54 6.00 30.16
C SER A 19 19.19 6.75 30.23
N ILE A 20 19.17 8.05 30.57
CA ILE A 20 17.92 8.81 30.74
C ILE A 20 17.37 9.27 29.37
N MET A 21 18.24 9.67 28.44
CA MET A 21 17.87 10.01 27.05
C MET A 21 17.29 8.81 26.27
N MET A 22 17.68 7.58 26.62
CA MET A 22 17.18 6.37 25.97
C MET A 22 15.75 5.97 26.39
N ASN A 23 15.26 6.46 27.54
CA ASN A 23 13.98 6.03 28.11
C ASN A 23 12.78 6.93 27.75
N LEU A 24 12.99 8.22 27.44
CA LEU A 24 11.92 9.06 26.88
C LEU A 24 11.62 8.74 25.41
N HIS A 25 12.62 8.31 24.63
CA HIS A 25 12.39 7.88 23.24
C HIS A 25 11.65 6.54 23.15
N ARG A 26 11.82 5.62 24.13
CA ARG A 26 11.12 4.32 24.16
C ARG A 26 9.65 4.39 24.60
N ARG A 27 9.27 5.38 25.42
CA ARG A 27 7.88 5.55 25.90
C ARG A 27 6.95 6.20 24.86
N SER A 28 7.49 7.03 23.96
CA SER A 28 6.73 7.64 22.85
C SER A 28 6.42 6.67 21.69
N ILE A 29 7.30 5.68 21.44
CA ILE A 29 7.14 4.76 20.29
C ILE A 29 6.03 3.71 20.51
N LYS A 30 5.79 3.29 21.76
CA LYS A 30 4.79 2.24 22.06
C LYS A 30 3.35 2.74 21.97
N SER A 31 3.05 3.95 22.41
CA SER A 31 1.73 4.57 22.28
C SER A 31 1.35 4.82 20.82
N PHE A 32 2.32 5.18 19.96
CA PHE A 32 2.08 5.34 18.52
C PHE A 32 1.77 4.01 17.80
N ARG A 33 2.34 2.89 18.27
CA ARG A 33 2.13 1.56 17.67
C ARG A 33 0.71 1.02 17.90
N VAL A 34 0.11 1.33 19.05
CA VAL A 34 -1.26 0.92 19.42
C VAL A 34 -2.31 1.77 18.70
N LEU A 35 -2.07 3.08 18.54
CA LEU A 35 -2.94 3.97 17.74
C LEU A 35 -2.96 3.60 16.24
N ARG A 36 -1.87 2.98 15.74
CA ARG A 36 -1.75 2.55 14.33
C ARG A 36 -2.67 1.39 13.96
N SER A 37 -3.02 0.52 14.92
CA SER A 37 -3.94 -0.61 14.71
C SER A 37 -5.42 -0.23 14.79
N THR A 38 -5.76 0.83 15.51
CA THR A 38 -7.17 1.21 15.74
C THR A 38 -7.72 2.15 14.67
N LEU A 39 -6.88 2.95 14.00
CA LEU A 39 -7.30 3.83 12.88
C LEU A 39 -7.20 3.18 11.49
N ASN A 40 -6.52 2.04 11.36
CA ASN A 40 -6.36 1.34 10.08
C ASN A 40 -7.18 0.05 10.07
N GLY A 41 -8.49 0.21 9.97
CA GLY A 41 -9.43 -0.90 9.83
C GLY A 41 -9.05 -1.80 8.65
N ASN A 42 -8.49 -2.97 8.95
CA ASN A 42 -8.47 -4.18 8.13
C ASN A 42 -8.43 -3.94 6.60
N LEU A 43 -7.36 -3.30 6.11
CA LEU A 43 -7.13 -3.00 4.68
C LEU A 43 -6.49 -4.16 3.91
N LYS A 44 -6.35 -5.33 4.54
CA LYS A 44 -5.72 -6.51 3.93
C LYS A 44 -6.56 -6.97 2.74
N GLY A 45 -5.98 -6.89 1.53
CA GLY A 45 -6.64 -7.31 0.28
C GLY A 45 -7.50 -6.25 -0.41
N LYS A 46 -7.74 -5.09 0.21
CA LYS A 46 -8.50 -3.99 -0.42
C LYS A 46 -7.62 -3.20 -1.37
N GLU A 47 -8.10 -2.97 -2.59
CA GLU A 47 -7.43 -2.08 -3.54
C GLU A 47 -7.37 -0.64 -3.01
N ILE A 48 -6.34 0.09 -3.43
CA ILE A 48 -6.20 1.51 -3.12
C ILE A 48 -7.18 2.28 -4.01
N THR A 49 -8.08 3.01 -3.37
CA THR A 49 -9.12 3.81 -4.01
C THR A 49 -8.51 4.90 -4.91
N PRO A 50 -9.22 5.36 -5.95
CA PRO A 50 -8.71 6.42 -6.81
C PRO A 50 -8.45 7.73 -6.05
N GLU A 51 -9.23 8.02 -5.01
CA GLU A 51 -9.03 9.15 -4.10
C GLU A 51 -7.67 9.09 -3.39
N GLU A 52 -7.37 7.97 -2.72
CA GLU A 52 -6.07 7.73 -2.09
C GLU A 52 -4.91 7.84 -3.09
N ARG A 53 -5.10 7.38 -4.33
CA ARG A 53 -4.06 7.49 -5.38
C ARG A 53 -3.79 8.93 -5.80
N LYS A 54 -4.82 9.77 -5.91
CA LYS A 54 -4.64 11.21 -6.17
C LYS A 54 -3.78 11.84 -5.08
N ILE A 55 -4.05 11.51 -3.81
CA ILE A 55 -3.28 12.00 -2.66
C ILE A 55 -1.82 11.53 -2.76
N ILE A 56 -1.58 10.24 -3.04
CA ILE A 56 -0.23 9.68 -3.20
C ILE A 56 0.57 10.43 -4.28
N ILE A 57 -0.05 10.72 -5.43
CA ILE A 57 0.62 11.43 -6.53
C ILE A 57 0.95 12.87 -6.13
N LYS A 58 0.00 13.58 -5.51
CA LYS A 58 0.23 14.96 -5.00
C LYS A 58 1.41 15.01 -4.03
N LEU A 59 1.42 14.13 -3.02
CA LEU A 59 2.50 14.06 -2.03
C LEU A 59 3.85 13.69 -2.66
N ARG A 60 3.85 12.89 -3.73
CA ARG A 60 5.09 12.56 -4.46
C ARG A 60 5.62 13.76 -5.24
N ASN A 61 4.74 14.55 -5.84
CA ASN A 61 5.12 15.79 -6.54
C ASN A 61 5.67 16.84 -5.57
N GLU A 62 5.18 16.87 -4.33
CA GLU A 62 5.73 17.68 -3.23
C GLU A 62 7.11 17.20 -2.74
N GLY A 63 7.65 16.09 -3.26
CA GLY A 63 8.97 15.58 -2.90
C GLY A 63 9.01 14.68 -1.65
N LYS A 64 7.87 14.31 -1.07
CA LYS A 64 7.83 13.45 0.12
C LYS A 64 8.34 12.05 -0.18
N THR A 65 8.99 11.43 0.81
CA THR A 65 9.51 10.07 0.66
C THR A 65 8.36 9.05 0.68
N LEU A 66 8.57 7.92 0.02
CA LEU A 66 7.59 6.82 -0.03
C LEU A 66 7.17 6.31 1.36
N ARG A 67 8.08 6.36 2.33
CA ARG A 67 7.82 5.94 3.71
C ARG A 67 6.91 6.92 4.45
N GLU A 68 7.12 8.23 4.25
CA GLU A 68 6.27 9.27 4.82
C GLU A 68 4.88 9.24 4.23
N ILE A 69 4.78 9.09 2.91
CA ILE A 69 3.50 8.91 2.22
C ILE A 69 2.75 7.70 2.80
N GLY A 70 3.47 6.61 3.10
CA GLY A 70 2.89 5.43 3.75
C GLY A 70 2.36 5.67 5.15
N LYS A 71 3.03 6.53 5.92
CA LYS A 71 2.55 6.94 7.24
C LYS A 71 1.28 7.78 7.13
N ILE A 72 1.22 8.70 6.16
CA ILE A 72 0.09 9.61 5.95
C ILE A 72 -1.15 8.85 5.44
N VAL A 73 -0.99 7.98 4.44
CA VAL A 73 -2.10 7.27 3.78
C VAL A 73 -2.45 5.95 4.50
N GLY A 74 -1.66 5.53 5.50
CA GLY A 74 -1.89 4.27 6.21
C GLY A 74 -1.57 3.02 5.37
N ARG A 75 -0.70 3.14 4.36
CA ARG A 75 -0.32 2.04 3.45
C ARG A 75 1.16 1.69 3.58
N THR A 76 1.52 0.48 3.19
CA THR A 76 2.92 0.06 3.17
C THR A 76 3.68 0.77 2.05
N HIS A 77 4.98 0.99 2.28
CA HIS A 77 5.89 1.57 1.30
C HIS A 77 5.82 0.85 -0.07
N SER A 78 5.81 -0.49 -0.07
CA SER A 78 5.76 -1.30 -1.29
C SER A 78 4.47 -1.12 -2.07
N SER A 79 3.32 -0.97 -1.38
CA SER A 79 2.05 -0.67 -2.03
C SER A 79 2.06 0.70 -2.71
N ILE A 80 2.65 1.71 -2.07
CA ILE A 80 2.78 3.06 -2.65
C ILE A 80 3.72 3.04 -3.85
N GLN A 81 4.86 2.38 -3.73
CA GLN A 81 5.80 2.22 -4.84
C GLN A 81 5.11 1.58 -6.05
N ARG A 82 4.30 0.54 -5.84
CA ARG A 82 3.51 -0.09 -6.89
C ARG A 82 2.51 0.89 -7.53
N VAL A 83 1.81 1.71 -6.74
CA VAL A 83 0.90 2.73 -7.27
C VAL A 83 1.65 3.71 -8.16
N ILE A 84 2.77 4.24 -7.69
CA ILE A 84 3.56 5.22 -8.45
C ILE A 84 4.04 4.62 -9.77
N ASN A 85 4.63 3.43 -9.74
CA ASN A 85 5.10 2.74 -10.96
C ASN A 85 3.97 2.47 -11.96
N ASN A 86 2.77 2.14 -11.46
CA ASN A 86 1.60 1.95 -12.31
C ASN A 86 1.12 3.28 -12.91
N CYS A 87 1.10 4.36 -12.13
CA CYS A 87 0.68 5.66 -12.62
C CYS A 87 1.67 6.26 -13.62
N THR A 88 2.98 6.08 -13.44
CA THR A 88 3.99 6.55 -14.40
C THR A 88 3.90 5.79 -15.73
N SER A 89 3.74 4.46 -15.68
CA SER A 89 3.65 3.63 -16.89
C SER A 89 2.33 3.76 -17.65
N SER A 90 1.21 3.84 -16.94
CA SER A 90 -0.13 3.87 -17.55
C SER A 90 -0.73 5.27 -17.71
N LYS A 91 -0.12 6.30 -17.09
CA LYS A 91 -0.64 7.68 -17.00
C LYS A 91 -2.08 7.77 -16.47
N SER A 92 -2.57 6.71 -15.80
CA SER A 92 -3.93 6.63 -15.26
C SER A 92 -3.90 6.55 -13.74
N ILE A 93 -4.87 7.22 -13.12
CA ILE A 93 -5.11 7.15 -11.68
C ILE A 93 -5.80 5.82 -11.32
N ILE A 94 -6.57 5.24 -12.23
CA ILE A 94 -7.40 4.05 -11.97
C ILE A 94 -6.56 2.77 -12.10
N SER A 95 -6.78 1.77 -11.23
CA SER A 95 -6.18 0.44 -11.43
C SER A 95 -6.68 -0.18 -12.73
N LYS A 96 -5.77 -0.75 -13.52
CA LYS A 96 -6.18 -1.70 -14.55
C LYS A 96 -6.78 -2.93 -13.85
N ARG A 97 -7.95 -3.37 -14.34
CA ARG A 97 -8.51 -4.65 -13.94
C ARG A 97 -7.53 -5.76 -14.32
N ARG A 98 -7.39 -6.77 -13.47
CA ARG A 98 -6.63 -7.97 -13.84
C ARG A 98 -7.32 -8.62 -15.04
N SER A 99 -6.57 -8.90 -16.09
CA SER A 99 -7.05 -9.81 -17.12
C SER A 99 -7.10 -11.21 -16.52
N GLY A 100 -8.27 -11.86 -16.62
CA GLY A 100 -8.39 -13.26 -16.27
C GLY A 100 -7.60 -14.15 -17.23
N ARG A 101 -7.54 -15.44 -16.92
CA ARG A 101 -7.01 -16.44 -17.84
C ARG A 101 -7.83 -16.42 -19.13
N ARG A 102 -7.17 -16.45 -20.29
CA ARG A 102 -7.86 -16.56 -21.58
C ARG A 102 -8.67 -17.85 -21.61
N SER A 103 -9.86 -17.79 -22.22
CA SER A 103 -10.68 -18.99 -22.38
C SER A 103 -10.04 -19.94 -23.37
N LYS A 104 -10.19 -21.25 -23.11
CA LYS A 104 -9.70 -22.30 -24.04
C LYS A 104 -10.34 -22.18 -25.42
N LEU A 105 -11.62 -21.83 -25.46
CA LEU A 105 -12.38 -21.63 -26.69
C LEU A 105 -12.35 -20.17 -27.12
N THR A 106 -12.25 -19.97 -28.42
CA THR A 106 -12.44 -18.69 -29.10
C THR A 106 -13.92 -18.26 -29.10
N ALA A 107 -14.18 -17.00 -29.44
CA ALA A 107 -15.55 -16.49 -29.51
C ALA A 107 -16.40 -17.23 -30.57
N CYS A 108 -15.80 -17.60 -31.70
CA CYS A 108 -16.45 -18.34 -32.77
C CYS A 108 -16.82 -19.76 -32.34
N GLU A 109 -15.90 -20.48 -31.70
CA GLU A 109 -16.14 -21.84 -31.18
C GLU A 109 -17.24 -21.82 -30.11
N LYS A 110 -17.21 -20.86 -29.18
CA LYS A 110 -18.27 -20.70 -28.18
C LYS A 110 -19.64 -20.49 -28.84
N ARG A 111 -19.71 -19.64 -29.86
CA ARG A 111 -20.94 -19.37 -30.62
C ARG A 111 -21.42 -20.64 -31.34
N HIS A 112 -20.49 -21.40 -31.93
CA HIS A 112 -20.82 -22.67 -32.59
C HIS A 112 -21.37 -23.70 -31.59
N VAL A 113 -20.71 -23.88 -30.45
CA VAL A 113 -21.19 -24.75 -29.37
C VAL A 113 -22.59 -24.30 -28.91
N PHE A 114 -22.77 -23.01 -28.63
CA PHE A 114 -24.07 -22.47 -28.21
C PHE A 114 -25.18 -22.73 -29.25
N LYS A 115 -24.90 -22.47 -30.53
CA LYS A 115 -25.83 -22.78 -31.63
C LYS A 115 -26.14 -24.27 -31.67
N SER A 116 -25.14 -25.14 -31.60
CA SER A 116 -25.33 -26.59 -31.65
C SER A 116 -26.20 -27.12 -30.50
N VAL A 117 -26.07 -26.56 -29.30
CA VAL A 117 -26.89 -26.92 -28.13
C VAL A 117 -28.32 -26.38 -28.27
N SER A 118 -28.48 -25.12 -28.69
CA SER A 118 -29.80 -24.49 -28.87
C SER A 118 -30.61 -25.21 -29.94
N LEU A 119 -29.99 -25.53 -31.08
CA LEU A 119 -30.58 -26.30 -32.15
C LEU A 119 -31.03 -27.68 -31.66
N LYS A 120 -30.16 -28.42 -30.94
CA LYS A 120 -30.52 -29.72 -30.34
C LYS A 120 -31.73 -29.66 -29.41
N SER A 121 -31.90 -28.58 -28.64
CA SER A 121 -33.06 -28.42 -27.78
C SER A 121 -34.37 -28.25 -28.55
N THR A 122 -34.34 -27.55 -29.69
CA THR A 122 -35.53 -27.34 -30.52
C THR A 122 -35.99 -28.59 -31.26
N TYR A 123 -35.08 -29.48 -31.64
CA TYR A 123 -35.44 -30.73 -32.32
C TYR A 123 -36.01 -31.78 -31.37
N LYS A 124 -35.67 -31.73 -30.09
CA LYS A 124 -36.17 -32.65 -29.07
C LYS A 124 -37.67 -32.44 -28.79
N CYS A 125 -38.11 -31.19 -28.70
CA CYS A 125 -39.54 -30.87 -28.55
C CYS A 125 -40.38 -31.24 -29.79
N LEU A 126 -39.76 -31.31 -30.98
CA LEU A 126 -40.43 -31.72 -32.23
C LEU A 126 -40.51 -33.23 -32.39
N SER A 127 -39.55 -33.99 -31.84
CA SER A 127 -39.55 -35.46 -31.88
C SER A 127 -40.48 -36.10 -30.84
N ASP A 128 -40.78 -35.41 -29.75
CA ASP A 128 -41.65 -35.92 -28.67
C ASP A 128 -43.16 -35.68 -28.93
N CYS A 129 -43.50 -35.08 -30.09
CA CYS A 129 -44.88 -34.81 -30.54
C CYS A 129 -45.42 -35.87 -31.54
N LYS A 130 -44.89 -37.09 -31.55
CA LYS A 130 -45.43 -38.22 -32.36
C LYS A 130 -46.01 -39.32 -31.47
#